data_AF-G9EUJ3-F1
#
_entry.id   AF-G9EUJ3-F1
#
_cell.length_a   1.000
_cell.length_b   1.000
_cell.length_c   1.000
_cell.angle_alpha   90.00
_cell.angle_beta   90.00
_cell.angle_gamma   90.00
#
_symmetry.space_group_name_H-M   'P 1'
#
loop_
_entity.id
_entity.type
_entity.pdbx_description
1 polymer ?
#
loop_
_entity_poly.entity_id
_entity_poly.type
_entity_poly.pdbx_seq_one_letter_code
_entity_poly.pdbx_strand_id
1 'polypeptide(L)'
;MLIDDVNDTGKTLITARDYIQAMHPALLKTAVIHEKPNTIFKVDFVAEKITEWKWLIYQWAVTEDVLAFLYKDNMLEENEEVAHAHLAKKYKLSIDKKYFHDILQLKENYYKTP
;
A
#
# COMPACT_ATOMS: atom_id res chain seq x y z
N MET A 1 20.24 8.13 -4.44
CA MET A 1 19.24 7.19 -5.03
C MET A 1 17.89 7.50 -4.42
N LEU A 2 16.84 7.48 -5.23
CA LEU A 2 15.44 7.56 -4.81
C LEU A 2 14.82 6.16 -4.94
N ILE A 3 14.19 5.68 -3.88
CA ILE A 3 13.63 4.31 -3.82
C ILE A 3 12.20 4.41 -3.31
N ASP A 4 11.32 3.62 -3.91
CA ASP A 4 9.93 3.44 -3.46
C ASP A 4 9.55 1.96 -3.53
N ASP A 5 8.50 1.53 -2.85
CA ASP A 5 8.09 0.12 -2.85
C ASP A 5 7.38 -0.28 -4.16
N VAL A 6 6.41 0.51 -4.61
CA VAL A 6 5.63 0.28 -5.82
C VAL A 6 5.54 1.52 -6.70
N ASN A 7 5.86 1.35 -7.98
CA ASN A 7 5.54 2.32 -9.01
C ASN A 7 4.15 2.00 -9.61
N ASP A 8 3.09 2.53 -8.99
CA ASP A 8 1.70 2.34 -9.47
C ASP A 8 1.35 3.33 -10.59
N THR A 9 1.09 4.58 -10.23
CA THR A 9 0.78 5.65 -11.21
C THR A 9 2.01 6.40 -11.70
N GLY A 10 3.12 6.35 -10.93
CA GLY A 10 4.34 7.11 -11.19
C GLY A 10 4.35 8.55 -10.66
N LYS A 11 3.21 9.07 -10.17
CA LYS A 11 3.11 10.47 -9.71
C LYS A 11 4.00 10.77 -8.51
N THR A 12 4.03 9.89 -7.51
CA THR A 12 4.86 10.05 -6.29
C THR A 12 6.34 10.17 -6.65
N LEU A 13 6.83 9.26 -7.49
CA LEU A 13 8.21 9.26 -7.93
C LEU A 13 8.57 10.49 -8.77
N ILE A 14 7.67 10.99 -9.62
CA ILE A 14 7.88 12.25 -10.36
C ILE A 14 8.07 13.41 -9.37
N THR A 15 7.15 13.57 -8.42
CA THR A 15 7.22 14.65 -7.43
C THR A 15 8.49 14.58 -6.60
N ALA A 16 8.84 13.39 -6.10
CA ALA A 16 10.06 13.19 -5.31
C ALA A 16 11.34 13.41 -6.14
N ARG A 17 11.37 12.92 -7.38
CA ARG A 17 12.50 13.12 -8.30
C ARG A 17 12.71 14.59 -8.59
N ASP A 18 11.65 15.34 -8.91
CA ASP A 18 11.75 16.77 -9.22
C ASP A 18 12.25 17.59 -8.03
N TYR A 19 11.74 17.27 -6.83
CA TYR A 19 12.22 17.88 -5.59
C TYR A 19 13.71 17.63 -5.34
N ILE A 20 14.18 16.39 -5.47
CA ILE A 20 15.59 16.05 -5.26
C ILE A 20 16.47 16.62 -6.37
N GLN A 21 16.01 16.62 -7.62
CA GLN A 21 16.76 17.14 -8.76
C GLN A 21 17.08 18.64 -8.60
N ALA A 22 16.18 19.41 -7.98
CA ALA A 22 16.40 20.82 -7.66
C ALA A 22 17.55 21.06 -6.66
N MET A 23 18.00 20.02 -5.96
CA MET A 23 19.18 20.07 -5.09
C MET A 23 20.50 19.82 -5.84
N HIS A 24 20.46 19.66 -7.17
CA HIS A 24 21.62 19.46 -8.05
C HIS A 24 22.51 18.26 -7.66
N PRO A 25 21.94 17.04 -7.47
CA PRO A 25 22.76 15.86 -7.23
C PRO A 25 23.64 15.57 -8.46
N ALA A 26 24.89 15.13 -8.24
CA ALA A 26 25.78 14.74 -9.33
C ALA A 26 25.20 13.60 -10.19
N LEU A 27 24.41 12.71 -9.59
CA LEU A 27 23.65 11.66 -10.26
C LEU A 27 22.43 11.29 -9.43
N LEU A 28 21.25 11.23 -10.06
CA LEU A 28 20.03 10.71 -9.46
C LEU A 28 19.56 9.48 -10.25
N LYS A 29 19.29 8.40 -9.52
CA LYS A 29 18.74 7.14 -10.02
C LYS A 29 17.54 6.74 -9.17
N THR A 30 16.58 6.11 -9.83
CA THR A 30 15.29 5.70 -9.28
C THR A 30 15.14 4.18 -9.28
N ALA A 31 14.58 3.61 -8.22
CA ALA A 31 14.38 2.17 -8.11
C ALA A 31 13.05 1.85 -7.43
N VAL A 32 12.39 0.77 -7.85
CA VAL A 32 11.25 0.18 -7.12
C VAL A 32 11.35 -1.33 -7.02
N ILE A 33 10.65 -1.89 -6.02
CA ILE A 33 10.44 -3.33 -5.92
C ILE A 33 9.47 -3.78 -7.02
N HIS A 34 8.28 -3.18 -7.09
CA HIS A 34 7.26 -3.56 -8.08
C HIS A 34 6.90 -2.40 -9.02
N GLU A 35 6.80 -2.67 -10.32
CA GLU A 35 6.30 -1.69 -11.31
C GLU A 35 5.00 -2.20 -11.97
N LYS A 36 3.93 -1.40 -11.92
CA LYS A 36 2.61 -1.73 -12.49
C LYS A 36 2.50 -1.25 -13.96
N PRO A 37 1.62 -1.84 -14.78
CA PRO A 37 1.65 -1.64 -16.24
C PRO A 37 1.22 -0.23 -16.68
N ASN A 38 0.51 0.52 -15.82
CA ASN A 38 -0.09 1.81 -16.17
C ASN A 38 0.70 3.02 -15.62
N THR A 39 1.92 2.81 -15.11
CA THR A 39 2.74 3.92 -14.63
C THR A 39 3.11 4.85 -15.78
N ILE A 40 3.06 6.17 -15.53
CA ILE A 40 3.53 7.19 -16.48
C ILE A 40 5.02 7.52 -16.31
N PHE A 41 5.67 6.94 -15.30
CA PHE A 41 7.05 7.22 -14.95
C PHE A 41 7.86 5.94 -15.01
N LYS A 42 8.87 5.90 -15.87
CA LYS A 42 9.78 4.75 -15.98
C LYS A 42 10.97 4.95 -15.04
N VAL A 43 11.18 4.02 -14.12
CA VAL A 43 12.35 4.06 -13.22
C VAL A 43 13.60 3.43 -13.87
N ASP A 44 14.75 3.68 -13.28
CA ASP A 44 16.02 3.10 -13.75
C ASP A 44 16.13 1.61 -13.41
N PHE A 45 15.61 1.19 -12.24
CA PHE A 45 15.71 -0.19 -11.75
C PHE A 45 14.36 -0.70 -11.23
N VAL A 46 13.97 -1.89 -11.67
CA VAL A 46 12.75 -2.58 -11.23
C VAL A 46 13.13 -3.98 -10.81
N ALA A 47 12.76 -4.40 -9.60
CA ALA A 47 12.98 -5.79 -9.17
C ALA A 47 11.99 -6.74 -9.87
N GLU A 48 10.71 -6.38 -9.90
CA GLU A 48 9.66 -7.16 -10.56
C GLU A 48 8.64 -6.27 -11.30
N LYS A 49 8.29 -6.67 -12.53
CA LYS A 49 7.23 -6.04 -13.30
C LYS A 49 5.93 -6.82 -13.15
N ILE A 50 4.90 -6.13 -12.71
CA ILE A 50 3.55 -6.66 -12.58
C ILE A 50 2.84 -6.51 -13.92
N THR A 51 2.33 -7.62 -14.48
CA THR A 51 1.67 -7.62 -15.80
C THR A 51 0.19 -7.24 -15.75
N GLU A 52 -0.46 -7.48 -14.62
CA GLU A 52 -1.88 -7.20 -14.40
C GLU A 52 -2.05 -6.42 -13.11
N TRP A 53 -2.85 -5.35 -13.13
CA TRP A 53 -3.03 -4.53 -11.94
C TRP A 53 -3.68 -5.35 -10.81
N LYS A 54 -2.97 -5.43 -9.70
CA LYS A 54 -3.43 -6.02 -8.44
C LYS A 54 -3.08 -5.05 -7.31
N TRP A 55 -3.88 -5.08 -6.24
CA TRP A 55 -3.48 -4.44 -4.99
C TRP A 55 -2.42 -5.32 -4.32
N LEU A 56 -1.27 -4.72 -4.00
CA LEU A 56 -0.19 -5.40 -3.30
C LEU A 56 -0.25 -4.97 -1.84
N ILE A 57 -0.25 -5.93 -0.92
CA ILE A 57 -0.14 -5.66 0.50
C ILE A 57 1.28 -6.00 0.93
N TYR A 58 2.03 -5.01 1.36
CA TYR A 58 3.37 -5.21 1.90
C TYR A 58 3.33 -5.52 3.39
N GLN A 59 4.36 -6.23 3.87
CA GLN A 59 4.45 -6.61 5.29
C GLN A 59 4.39 -5.41 6.23
N TRP A 60 4.97 -4.26 5.83
CA TRP A 60 4.95 -3.01 6.60
C TRP A 60 3.63 -2.24 6.50
N ALA A 61 2.76 -2.58 5.54
CA ALA A 61 1.51 -1.87 5.26
C ALA A 61 0.25 -2.66 5.64
N VAL A 62 0.39 -3.90 6.14
CA VAL A 62 -0.77 -4.79 6.39
C VAL A 62 -1.83 -4.13 7.25
N THR A 63 -1.44 -3.50 8.36
CA THR A 63 -2.39 -2.82 9.27
C THR A 63 -3.13 -1.70 8.56
N GLU A 64 -2.40 -0.85 7.82
CA GLU A 64 -2.99 0.26 7.07
C GLU A 64 -3.97 -0.24 6.02
N ASP A 65 -3.56 -1.19 5.18
CA ASP A 65 -4.38 -1.71 4.09
C ASP A 65 -5.65 -2.40 4.60
N VAL A 66 -5.53 -3.25 5.63
CA VAL A 66 -6.66 -3.98 6.20
C VAL A 66 -7.66 -3.01 6.81
N LEU A 67 -7.20 -2.06 7.64
CA LEU A 67 -8.09 -1.08 8.26
C LEU A 67 -8.72 -0.16 7.19
N ALA A 68 -7.98 0.22 6.15
CA ALA A 68 -8.52 1.01 5.04
C ALA A 68 -9.61 0.29 4.26
N PHE A 69 -9.47 -1.02 4.02
CA PHE A 69 -10.52 -1.82 3.40
C PHE A 69 -11.76 -1.92 4.27
N LEU A 70 -11.60 -2.15 5.57
CA LEU A 70 -12.72 -2.18 6.49
C LEU A 70 -13.40 -0.82 6.61
N TYR A 71 -12.63 0.28 6.69
CA TYR A 71 -13.17 1.64 6.76
C TYR A 71 -13.98 1.97 5.51
N LYS A 72 -13.41 1.74 4.33
CA LYS A 72 -14.05 1.99 3.04
C LYS A 72 -15.39 1.27 2.89
N ASP A 73 -15.51 0.11 3.53
CA ASP A 73 -16.69 -0.75 3.45
C ASP A 73 -17.63 -0.62 4.65
N ASN A 74 -17.37 0.32 5.57
CA ASN A 74 -18.11 0.52 6.82
C ASN A 74 -18.15 -0.73 7.72
N MET A 75 -17.02 -1.43 7.82
CA MET A 75 -16.87 -2.68 8.60
C MET A 75 -15.99 -2.52 9.85
N LEU A 76 -15.49 -1.31 10.15
CA LEU A 76 -14.60 -1.10 11.31
C LEU A 76 -15.31 -1.18 12.67
N GLU A 77 -16.60 -0.83 12.71
CA GLU A 77 -17.42 -0.85 13.93
C GLU A 77 -18.31 -2.09 14.02
N GLU A 78 -18.26 -2.94 13.00
CA GLU A 78 -18.95 -4.22 13.00
C GLU A 78 -18.27 -5.22 13.93
N ASN A 79 -18.98 -6.29 14.25
CA ASN A 79 -18.43 -7.40 15.00
C ASN A 79 -17.18 -7.99 14.28
N GLU A 80 -16.15 -8.36 15.06
CA GLU A 80 -14.86 -8.82 14.56
C GLU A 80 -15.00 -10.01 13.61
N GLU A 81 -15.86 -10.99 13.90
CA GLU A 81 -16.09 -12.13 13.03
C GLU A 81 -16.74 -11.73 11.70
N VAL A 82 -17.63 -10.74 11.72
CA VAL A 82 -18.28 -10.20 10.50
C VAL A 82 -17.26 -9.47 9.64
N ALA A 83 -16.46 -8.58 10.24
CA ALA A 83 -15.41 -7.83 9.56
C ALA A 83 -14.34 -8.78 8.96
N HIS A 84 -13.93 -9.80 9.71
CA HIS A 84 -12.99 -10.82 9.26
C HIS A 84 -13.53 -11.61 8.05
N ALA A 85 -14.77 -12.08 8.14
CA ALA A 85 -15.41 -12.83 7.05
C ALA A 85 -15.59 -11.98 5.78
N HIS A 86 -15.83 -10.68 5.94
CA HIS A 86 -15.97 -9.74 4.83
C HIS A 86 -14.67 -9.62 4.01
N LEU A 87 -13.51 -9.52 4.67
CA LEU A 87 -12.20 -9.48 4.01
C LEU A 87 -11.95 -10.72 3.13
N ALA A 88 -12.23 -11.90 3.68
CA ALA A 88 -12.10 -13.15 2.94
C ALA A 88 -13.05 -13.22 1.74
N LYS A 89 -14.31 -12.78 1.92
CA LYS A 89 -15.33 -12.86 0.86
C LYS A 89 -15.04 -11.90 -0.30
N LYS A 90 -14.79 -10.62 0.01
CA LYS A 90 -14.68 -9.53 -0.97
C LYS A 90 -13.27 -9.41 -1.56
N TYR A 91 -12.25 -9.45 -0.71
CA TYR A 91 -10.86 -9.22 -1.12
C TYR A 91 -10.04 -10.50 -1.28
N LYS A 92 -10.63 -11.66 -0.98
CA LYS A 92 -9.92 -12.96 -0.94
C LYS A 92 -8.73 -12.93 0.03
N LEU A 93 -8.81 -12.10 1.06
CA LEU A 93 -7.76 -11.90 2.04
C LEU A 93 -8.03 -12.76 3.27
N SER A 94 -7.21 -13.78 3.48
CA SER A 94 -7.28 -14.67 4.64
C SER A 94 -6.22 -14.27 5.65
N ILE A 95 -6.65 -13.76 6.80
CA ILE A 95 -5.76 -13.32 7.89
C ILE A 95 -5.97 -14.25 9.08
N ASP A 96 -4.91 -14.61 9.79
CA ASP A 96 -5.05 -15.32 11.07
C ASP A 96 -5.88 -14.49 12.06
N LYS A 97 -6.76 -15.14 12.83
CA LYS A 97 -7.68 -14.45 13.75
C LYS A 97 -6.96 -13.65 14.82
N LYS A 98 -5.87 -14.21 15.40
CA LYS A 98 -5.10 -13.49 16.43
C LYS A 98 -4.45 -12.25 15.82
N TYR A 99 -3.88 -12.38 14.63
CA TYR A 99 -3.27 -11.24 13.96
C TYR A 99 -4.29 -10.19 13.53
N PHE A 100 -5.47 -10.61 13.08
CA PHE A 100 -6.58 -9.70 12.79
C PHE A 100 -7.04 -8.92 14.02
N HIS A 101 -7.18 -9.61 15.16
CA HIS A 101 -7.48 -8.97 16.43
C HIS A 101 -6.45 -7.88 16.78
N ASP A 102 -5.16 -8.18 16.65
CA ASP A 102 -4.07 -7.24 16.91
C ASP A 102 -4.14 -6.00 15.97
N ILE A 103 -4.50 -6.21 14.70
CA ILE A 103 -4.73 -5.12 13.73
C ILE A 103 -5.88 -4.21 14.19
N LEU A 104 -6.99 -4.78 14.65
CA LEU A 104 -8.15 -3.99 15.09
C LEU A 104 -7.85 -3.15 16.35
N GLN A 105 -6.96 -3.61 17.23
CA GLN A 105 -6.54 -2.81 18.40
C GLN A 105 -5.81 -1.52 17.98
N LEU A 106 -5.30 -1.44 16.76
CA LEU A 106 -4.62 -0.26 16.24
C LEU A 106 -5.56 0.70 15.50
N LYS A 107 -6.87 0.40 15.39
CA LYS A 107 -7.80 1.19 14.57
C LYS A 107 -7.82 2.67 14.91
N GLU A 108 -7.74 3.01 16.20
CA GLU A 108 -7.76 4.39 16.71
C GLU A 108 -6.52 5.21 16.31
N ASN A 109 -5.41 4.54 15.95
CA ASN A 109 -4.22 5.22 15.44
C ASN A 109 -4.41 5.73 14.01
N TYR A 110 -5.34 5.14 13.25
CA TYR A 110 -5.58 5.43 11.83
C TYR A 110 -6.90 6.17 11.60
N TYR A 111 -7.95 5.78 12.32
CA TYR A 111 -9.28 6.32 12.19
C TYR A 111 -9.76 6.74 13.57
N LYS A 112 -9.94 8.03 13.78
CA LYS A 112 -10.59 8.53 15.00
C LYS A 112 -12.04 8.09 14.95
N THR A 113 -12.46 7.24 15.88
CA THR A 113 -13.89 7.08 16.12
C THR A 113 -14.45 8.42 16.64
N PRO A 114 -15.65 8.83 16.19
CA PRO A 114 -16.28 10.06 16.66
C PRO A 114 -16.63 10.04 18.15
#